data_AF-A0A1F0R4B1-F1
#
_entry.id   AF-A0A1F0R4B1-F1
#
_cell.length_a   1.000
_cell.length_b   1.000
_cell.length_c   1.000
_cell.angle_alpha   90.00
_cell.angle_beta   90.00
_cell.angle_gamma   90.00
#
_symmetry.space_group_name_H-M   'P 1'
#
loop_
_entity.id
_entity.type
_entity.pdbx_description
1 polymer ?
#
loop_
_entity_poly.entity_id
_entity_poly.type
_entity_poly.pdbx_seq_one_letter_code
_entity_poly.pdbx_strand_id
1 'polypeptide(L)'
;MNLNKLLTALRQRKNTSAHIQQRQARRRKRYTHALEQFLDGQPAVRLGAVFTLVNLADGWLTDTSLPTQVRREEAQTIIDALTGCIRTPYPLAQKRQVLEADEAPEGYEGDFTRDQVALREEQLVRRTVFMELSRRFAAVTERNEKGNGESQHTVPSLSPTWSDLRFDFGGAPIFYPLRQLHFQNADFASATFYGQADFSGSTFHGDTSFSAAQFTADASFHSANFNDWVGFSAAHFAGAAEFGEARFADAASFATVTFTGEVDFSDVVFSAAADFGVASFEADANFSRLNTAGIASFAAVTFDGKAVFTASTFHDEAHFAASVFNQPAVFSKSLFGGVARFAGVVTKQSAMFSNVRFASAADFSGASFTQYEDFGGARFYGDATFSRASFIALPRTRYEMDFPQYANFANAAFAQGADFSEATFTAFVGFGRATFAGAVSFNGANFAGAYFADAKFSQKADFRQTRFSYAEPSFWDSEGQQKSARFSAQADPQDYLFEVRPESTHGFSCGTATLLNRTFVLPLGTVLYDPDSWDEEKQDYTRISEPAQ
;
A
#
# COMPACT_ATOMS: atom_id res chain seq x y z
N MET A 1 45.24 -14.48 -55.20
CA MET A 1 43.81 -14.40 -54.84
C MET A 1 42.99 -14.68 -56.10
N ASN A 2 42.10 -15.69 -56.11
CA ASN A 2 41.47 -16.19 -57.33
C ASN A 2 40.22 -15.36 -57.71
N LEU A 3 40.31 -14.58 -58.80
CA LEU A 3 39.28 -13.65 -59.28
C LEU A 3 37.91 -14.33 -59.49
N ASN A 4 37.90 -15.60 -59.92
CA ASN A 4 36.68 -16.38 -60.13
C ASN A 4 35.94 -16.72 -58.82
N LYS A 5 36.66 -16.92 -57.71
CA LYS A 5 36.03 -17.11 -56.39
C LYS A 5 35.36 -15.81 -55.92
N LEU A 6 35.97 -14.67 -56.21
CA LEU A 6 35.48 -13.34 -55.83
C LEU A 6 34.24 -12.94 -56.64
N LEU A 7 34.22 -13.22 -57.95
CA LEU A 7 33.05 -13.02 -58.83
C LEU A 7 31.87 -13.93 -58.46
N THR A 8 32.15 -15.19 -58.09
CA THR A 8 31.11 -16.12 -57.64
C THR A 8 30.51 -15.68 -56.31
N ALA A 9 31.34 -15.25 -55.35
CA ALA A 9 30.89 -14.72 -54.08
C ALA A 9 30.06 -13.42 -54.24
N LEU A 10 30.45 -12.52 -55.16
CA LEU A 10 29.68 -11.30 -55.47
C LEU A 10 28.32 -11.61 -56.11
N ARG A 11 28.25 -12.58 -57.05
CA ARG A 11 26.98 -13.02 -57.64
C ARG A 11 26.06 -13.68 -56.62
N GLN A 12 26.60 -14.55 -55.76
CA GLN A 12 25.84 -15.15 -54.67
C GLN A 12 25.32 -14.08 -53.71
N ARG A 13 26.16 -13.12 -53.28
CA ARG A 13 25.75 -12.01 -52.41
C ARG A 13 24.64 -11.16 -53.04
N LYS A 14 24.71 -10.89 -54.35
CA LYS A 14 23.68 -10.14 -55.09
C LYS A 14 22.35 -10.90 -55.16
N ASN A 15 22.39 -12.22 -55.43
CA ASN A 15 21.20 -13.05 -55.47
C ASN A 15 20.54 -13.20 -54.09
N THR A 16 21.33 -13.41 -53.03
CA THR A 16 20.84 -13.44 -51.64
C THR A 16 20.16 -12.12 -51.28
N SER A 17 20.78 -10.99 -51.62
CA SER A 17 20.19 -9.65 -51.39
C SER A 17 18.85 -9.47 -52.11
N ALA A 18 18.75 -9.86 -53.39
CA ALA A 18 17.52 -9.76 -54.16
C ALA A 18 16.39 -10.64 -53.59
N HIS A 19 16.70 -11.87 -53.15
CA HIS A 19 15.73 -12.75 -52.51
C HIS A 19 15.22 -12.20 -51.17
N ILE A 20 16.10 -11.60 -50.37
CA ILE A 20 15.72 -10.94 -49.11
C ILE A 20 14.77 -9.77 -49.40
N GLN A 21 15.11 -8.90 -50.36
CA GLN A 21 14.25 -7.77 -50.76
C GLN A 21 12.88 -8.24 -51.27
N GLN A 22 12.83 -9.31 -52.06
CA GLN A 22 11.56 -9.86 -52.56
C GLN A 22 10.70 -10.42 -51.41
N ARG A 23 11.31 -11.09 -50.42
CA ARG A 23 10.58 -11.59 -49.24
C ARG A 23 10.01 -10.44 -48.40
N GLN A 24 10.80 -9.40 -48.17
CA GLN A 24 10.36 -8.17 -47.49
C GLN A 24 9.18 -7.53 -48.21
N ALA A 25 9.26 -7.34 -49.53
CA ALA A 25 8.20 -6.75 -50.34
C ALA A 25 6.89 -7.56 -50.27
N ARG A 26 6.99 -8.91 -50.29
CA ARG A 26 5.82 -9.79 -50.12
C ARG A 26 5.19 -9.65 -48.73
N ARG A 27 5.98 -9.56 -47.66
CA ARG A 27 5.47 -9.33 -46.30
C ARG A 27 4.77 -7.99 -46.18
N ARG A 28 5.38 -6.91 -46.67
CA ARG A 28 4.78 -5.57 -46.68
C ARG A 28 3.46 -5.52 -47.45
N LYS A 29 3.36 -6.21 -48.59
CA LYS A 29 2.10 -6.35 -49.33
C LYS A 29 1.02 -7.08 -48.53
N ARG A 30 1.38 -8.18 -47.84
CA ARG A 30 0.44 -8.91 -46.96
C ARG A 30 0.03 -8.06 -45.76
N TYR A 31 0.95 -7.27 -45.21
CA TYR A 31 0.68 -6.32 -44.14
C TYR A 31 -0.37 -5.30 -44.56
N THR A 32 -0.18 -4.59 -45.68
CA THR A 32 -1.15 -3.59 -46.17
C THR A 32 -2.53 -4.21 -46.36
N HIS A 33 -2.60 -5.38 -46.99
CA HIS A 33 -3.89 -6.06 -47.20
C HIS A 33 -4.56 -6.51 -45.90
N ALA A 34 -3.79 -7.05 -44.95
CA ALA A 34 -4.33 -7.45 -43.65
C ALA A 34 -4.75 -6.23 -42.82
N LEU A 35 -4.03 -5.12 -42.93
CA LEU A 35 -4.38 -3.87 -42.25
C LEU A 35 -5.72 -3.31 -42.78
N GLU A 36 -5.91 -3.27 -44.10
CA GLU A 36 -7.19 -2.89 -44.72
C GLU A 36 -8.33 -3.77 -44.21
N GLN A 37 -8.12 -5.09 -44.17
CA GLN A 37 -9.11 -6.04 -43.63
C GLN A 37 -9.40 -5.83 -42.14
N PHE A 38 -8.41 -5.43 -41.35
CA PHE A 38 -8.53 -5.20 -39.92
C PHE A 38 -9.27 -3.90 -39.58
N LEU A 39 -9.08 -2.86 -40.37
CA LEU A 39 -9.70 -1.55 -40.15
C LEU A 39 -11.12 -1.48 -40.74
N ASP A 40 -11.32 -1.99 -41.96
CA ASP A 40 -12.56 -1.78 -42.73
C ASP A 40 -13.38 -3.06 -42.98
N GLY A 41 -12.91 -4.21 -42.50
CA GLY A 41 -13.58 -5.49 -42.69
C GLY A 41 -14.84 -5.65 -41.83
N GLN A 42 -15.70 -6.59 -42.22
CA GLN A 42 -16.74 -7.11 -41.31
C GLN A 42 -16.08 -7.86 -40.13
N PRO A 43 -16.74 -8.00 -38.97
CA PRO A 43 -16.13 -8.54 -37.74
C PRO A 43 -15.33 -9.84 -37.92
N ALA A 44 -15.89 -10.83 -38.64
CA ALA A 44 -15.19 -12.09 -38.92
C ALA A 44 -13.91 -11.91 -39.76
N VAL A 45 -13.91 -10.98 -40.71
CA VAL A 45 -12.74 -10.63 -41.53
C VAL A 45 -11.69 -9.92 -40.68
N ARG A 46 -12.11 -8.99 -39.82
CA ARG A 46 -11.23 -8.28 -38.88
C ARG A 46 -10.54 -9.25 -37.93
N LEU A 47 -11.26 -10.24 -37.39
CA LEU A 47 -10.68 -11.29 -36.56
C LEU A 47 -9.60 -12.07 -37.32
N GLY A 48 -9.88 -12.52 -38.54
CA GLY A 48 -8.87 -13.19 -39.40
C GLY A 48 -7.64 -12.33 -39.68
N ALA A 49 -7.85 -11.01 -39.84
CA ALA A 49 -6.78 -10.05 -40.04
C ALA A 49 -5.88 -9.88 -38.81
N VAL A 50 -6.42 -9.91 -37.59
CA VAL A 50 -5.62 -9.90 -36.34
C VAL A 50 -4.62 -11.04 -36.35
N PHE A 51 -5.06 -12.29 -36.59
CA PHE A 51 -4.15 -13.44 -36.67
C PHE A 51 -3.08 -13.26 -37.76
N THR A 52 -3.45 -12.69 -38.90
CA THR A 52 -2.52 -12.46 -40.01
C THR A 52 -1.46 -11.43 -39.64
N LEU A 53 -1.85 -10.32 -39.02
CA LEU A 53 -0.96 -9.26 -38.57
C LEU A 53 0.02 -9.77 -37.51
N VAL A 54 -0.48 -10.41 -36.46
CA VAL A 54 0.37 -10.93 -35.39
C VAL A 54 1.36 -11.99 -35.90
N ASN A 55 0.93 -12.89 -36.79
CA ASN A 55 1.82 -13.87 -37.43
C ASN A 55 2.87 -13.22 -38.36
N LEU A 56 2.56 -12.06 -38.97
CA LEU A 56 3.55 -11.29 -39.72
C LEU A 56 4.60 -10.68 -38.80
N ALA A 57 4.22 -10.19 -37.61
CA ALA A 57 5.16 -9.72 -36.59
C ALA A 57 6.09 -10.86 -36.14
N ASP A 58 5.54 -12.04 -35.83
CA ASP A 58 6.32 -13.26 -35.55
C ASP A 58 7.32 -13.55 -36.69
N GLY A 59 6.85 -13.48 -37.94
CA GLY A 59 7.67 -13.70 -39.12
C GLY A 59 8.81 -12.70 -39.30
N TRP A 60 8.62 -11.43 -38.91
CA TRP A 60 9.67 -10.42 -38.94
C TRP A 60 10.71 -10.65 -37.84
N LEU A 61 10.27 -10.88 -36.59
CA LEU A 61 11.16 -11.07 -35.45
C LEU A 61 12.05 -12.32 -35.60
N THR A 62 11.52 -13.39 -36.20
CA THR A 62 12.25 -14.65 -36.41
C THR A 62 13.18 -14.65 -37.63
N ASP A 63 13.18 -13.59 -38.45
CA ASP A 63 13.94 -13.55 -39.70
C ASP A 63 15.44 -13.21 -39.51
N THR A 64 16.22 -14.19 -39.09
CA THR A 64 17.65 -14.04 -38.77
C THR A 64 18.53 -13.56 -39.93
N SER A 65 18.02 -13.49 -41.17
CA SER A 65 18.78 -12.90 -42.28
C SER A 65 18.74 -11.37 -42.30
N LEU A 66 18.03 -10.74 -41.37
CA LEU A 66 17.89 -9.28 -41.25
C LEU A 66 18.56 -8.76 -39.97
N PRO A 67 19.09 -7.52 -39.99
CA PRO A 67 19.54 -6.87 -38.76
C PRO A 67 18.43 -6.80 -37.72
N THR A 68 18.76 -7.00 -36.44
CA THR A 68 17.78 -6.96 -35.33
C THR A 68 16.98 -5.67 -35.30
N GLN A 69 17.61 -4.53 -35.59
CA GLN A 69 16.93 -3.24 -35.64
C GLN A 69 15.80 -3.21 -36.67
N VAL A 70 16.08 -3.66 -37.91
CA VAL A 70 15.08 -3.70 -39.00
C VAL A 70 13.93 -4.65 -38.67
N ARG A 71 14.24 -5.80 -38.05
CA ARG A 71 13.20 -6.75 -37.60
C ARG A 71 12.28 -6.12 -36.57
N ARG A 72 12.85 -5.40 -35.60
CA ARG A 72 12.11 -4.72 -34.53
C ARG A 72 11.25 -3.60 -35.09
N GLU A 73 11.77 -2.76 -35.98
CA GLU A 73 11.01 -1.66 -36.61
C GLU A 73 9.80 -2.17 -37.40
N GLU A 74 9.97 -3.22 -38.21
CA GLU A 74 8.87 -3.80 -38.99
C GLU A 74 7.82 -4.47 -38.09
N ALA A 75 8.26 -5.17 -37.03
CA ALA A 75 7.33 -5.76 -36.07
C ALA A 75 6.59 -4.68 -35.27
N GLN A 76 7.30 -3.64 -34.80
CA GLN A 76 6.71 -2.52 -34.07
C GLN A 76 5.67 -1.80 -34.92
N THR A 77 5.90 -1.61 -36.21
CA THR A 77 4.91 -1.01 -37.13
C THR A 77 3.58 -1.79 -37.12
N ILE A 78 3.65 -3.11 -37.03
CA ILE A 78 2.44 -3.96 -36.94
C ILE A 78 1.77 -3.80 -35.57
N ILE A 79 2.56 -3.76 -34.49
CA ILE A 79 2.03 -3.54 -33.14
C ILE A 79 1.35 -2.18 -33.03
N ASP A 80 1.97 -1.11 -33.54
CA ASP A 80 1.42 0.24 -33.54
C ASP A 80 0.07 0.32 -34.28
N ALA A 81 -0.10 -0.46 -35.35
CA ALA A 81 -1.37 -0.55 -36.06
C ALA A 81 -2.44 -1.29 -35.25
N LEU A 82 -2.08 -2.39 -34.60
CA LEU A 82 -2.98 -3.16 -33.73
C LEU A 82 -3.42 -2.32 -32.52
N THR A 83 -2.48 -1.67 -31.84
CA THR A 83 -2.79 -0.82 -30.68
C THR A 83 -3.46 0.49 -31.09
N GLY A 84 -3.18 1.02 -32.28
CA GLY A 84 -3.91 2.15 -32.86
C GLY A 84 -5.41 1.88 -33.02
N CYS A 85 -5.79 0.65 -33.42
CA CYS A 85 -7.20 0.26 -33.44
C CYS A 85 -7.82 0.21 -32.04
N ILE A 86 -7.09 -0.31 -31.04
CA ILE A 86 -7.54 -0.33 -29.65
C ILE A 86 -7.78 1.10 -29.12
N ARG A 87 -6.88 2.04 -29.45
CA ARG A 87 -6.98 3.45 -29.06
C ARG A 87 -8.07 4.24 -29.80
N THR A 88 -8.63 3.70 -30.87
CA THR A 88 -9.65 4.40 -31.67
C THR A 88 -10.94 4.56 -30.84
N PRO A 89 -11.50 5.79 -30.72
CA PRO A 89 -12.75 6.02 -30.00
C PRO A 89 -13.89 5.11 -30.49
N TYR A 90 -14.72 4.64 -29.56
CA TYR A 90 -15.87 3.81 -29.87
C TYR A 90 -17.09 4.26 -29.05
N PRO A 91 -18.02 5.05 -29.62
CA PRO A 91 -19.10 5.69 -28.85
C PRO A 91 -19.97 4.72 -28.05
N LEU A 92 -20.22 3.51 -28.55
CA LEU A 92 -21.03 2.52 -27.82
C LEU A 92 -20.35 1.99 -26.54
N ALA A 93 -19.03 2.17 -26.38
CA ALA A 93 -18.32 1.80 -25.15
C ALA A 93 -18.89 2.53 -23.93
N GLN A 94 -19.25 3.80 -24.06
CA GLN A 94 -19.86 4.60 -22.99
C GLN A 94 -21.24 4.06 -22.57
N LYS A 95 -21.92 3.39 -23.48
CA LYS A 95 -23.24 2.77 -23.25
C LYS A 95 -23.14 1.31 -22.81
N ARG A 96 -21.93 0.77 -22.55
CA ARG A 96 -21.71 -0.65 -22.26
C ARG A 96 -22.65 -1.19 -21.18
N GLN A 97 -22.74 -0.51 -20.03
CA GLN A 97 -23.57 -0.97 -18.90
C GLN A 97 -25.05 -1.10 -19.27
N VAL A 98 -25.56 -0.21 -20.13
CA VAL A 98 -26.93 -0.26 -20.65
C VAL A 98 -27.10 -1.36 -21.70
N LEU A 99 -26.13 -1.48 -22.61
CA LEU A 99 -26.18 -2.44 -23.71
C LEU A 99 -25.91 -3.89 -23.27
N GLU A 100 -25.34 -4.12 -22.09
CA GLU A 100 -25.19 -5.46 -21.52
C GLU A 100 -26.45 -5.96 -20.80
N ALA A 101 -27.50 -5.12 -20.65
CA ALA A 101 -28.79 -5.53 -20.10
C ALA A 101 -29.60 -6.41 -21.07
N ASP A 102 -30.50 -7.24 -20.52
CA ASP A 102 -31.34 -8.15 -21.31
C ASP A 102 -32.41 -7.42 -22.14
N GLU A 103 -32.92 -6.30 -21.63
CA GLU A 103 -33.98 -5.52 -22.26
C GLU A 103 -33.57 -4.05 -22.44
N ALA A 104 -34.12 -3.40 -23.46
CA ALA A 104 -33.89 -2.00 -23.72
C ALA A 104 -34.52 -1.14 -22.61
N PRO A 105 -33.78 -0.19 -22.00
CA PRO A 105 -34.39 0.71 -21.04
C PRO A 105 -35.39 1.65 -21.73
N GLU A 106 -36.39 2.10 -20.98
CA GLU A 106 -37.34 3.11 -21.46
C GLU A 106 -36.58 4.37 -21.91
N GLY A 107 -36.87 4.83 -23.13
CA GLY A 107 -36.23 6.02 -23.71
C GLY A 107 -34.86 5.76 -24.34
N TYR A 108 -34.45 4.52 -24.61
CA TYR A 108 -33.23 4.25 -25.37
C TYR A 108 -33.28 4.90 -26.77
N GLU A 109 -32.34 5.79 -27.04
CA GLU A 109 -32.18 6.40 -28.36
C GLU A 109 -31.36 5.48 -29.30
N GLY A 110 -32.01 4.91 -30.30
CA GLY A 110 -31.38 4.09 -31.35
C GLY A 110 -32.04 2.72 -31.50
N ASP A 111 -31.35 1.84 -32.24
CA ASP A 111 -31.74 0.43 -32.37
C ASP A 111 -30.94 -0.38 -31.34
N PHE A 112 -31.57 -0.65 -30.20
CA PHE A 112 -30.92 -1.31 -29.06
C PHE A 112 -30.29 -2.65 -29.45
N THR A 113 -31.03 -3.52 -30.15
CA THR A 113 -30.53 -4.84 -30.56
C THR A 113 -29.34 -4.72 -31.50
N ARG A 114 -29.40 -3.78 -32.46
CA ARG A 114 -28.27 -3.54 -33.37
C ARG A 114 -27.04 -3.01 -32.63
N ASP A 115 -27.22 -2.07 -31.71
CA ASP A 115 -26.12 -1.51 -30.92
C ASP A 115 -25.49 -2.55 -29.99
N GLN A 116 -26.29 -3.44 -29.40
CA GLN A 116 -25.81 -4.59 -28.63
C GLN A 116 -24.91 -5.51 -29.46
N VAL A 117 -25.35 -5.86 -30.67
CA VAL A 117 -24.57 -6.71 -31.58
C VAL A 117 -23.26 -6.01 -31.97
N ALA A 118 -23.33 -4.74 -32.35
CA ALA A 118 -22.15 -3.96 -32.73
C ALA A 118 -21.12 -3.88 -31.57
N LEU A 119 -21.59 -3.63 -30.34
CA LEU A 119 -20.74 -3.60 -29.15
C LEU A 119 -20.04 -4.94 -28.92
N ARG A 120 -20.79 -6.05 -28.95
CA ARG A 120 -20.25 -7.41 -28.76
C ARG A 120 -19.22 -7.78 -29.82
N GLU A 121 -19.47 -7.42 -31.07
CA GLU A 121 -18.55 -7.67 -32.18
C GLU A 121 -17.24 -6.87 -32.03
N GLU A 122 -17.33 -5.59 -31.64
CA GLU A 122 -16.13 -4.77 -31.40
C GLU A 122 -15.35 -5.24 -30.17
N GLN A 123 -16.04 -5.62 -29.08
CA GLN A 123 -15.44 -6.25 -27.91
C GLN A 123 -14.63 -7.48 -28.32
N LEU A 124 -15.22 -8.36 -29.14
CA LEU A 124 -14.57 -9.59 -29.61
C LEU A 124 -13.32 -9.28 -30.44
N VAL A 125 -13.39 -8.35 -31.40
CA VAL A 125 -12.24 -7.97 -32.24
C VAL A 125 -11.09 -7.40 -31.41
N ARG A 126 -11.36 -6.39 -30.57
CA ARG A 126 -10.30 -5.72 -29.81
C ARG A 126 -9.74 -6.61 -28.70
N ARG A 127 -10.57 -7.39 -28.03
CA ARG A 127 -10.11 -8.38 -27.04
C ARG A 127 -9.24 -9.47 -27.69
N THR A 128 -9.54 -9.87 -28.93
CA THR A 128 -8.71 -10.86 -29.65
C THR A 128 -7.29 -10.36 -29.89
N VAL A 129 -7.10 -9.05 -30.10
CA VAL A 129 -5.76 -8.46 -30.15
C VAL A 129 -4.99 -8.73 -28.86
N PHE A 130 -5.58 -8.40 -27.70
CA PHE A 130 -4.97 -8.67 -26.40
C PHE A 130 -4.70 -10.16 -26.17
N MET A 131 -5.64 -11.05 -26.52
CA MET A 131 -5.47 -12.50 -26.37
C MET A 131 -4.29 -13.02 -27.20
N GLU A 132 -4.15 -12.55 -28.44
CA GLU A 132 -3.06 -12.99 -29.31
C GLU A 132 -1.71 -12.46 -28.83
N LEU A 133 -1.63 -11.21 -28.35
CA LEU A 133 -0.42 -10.67 -27.70
C LEU A 133 -0.06 -11.47 -26.44
N SER A 134 -1.03 -11.68 -25.55
CA SER A 134 -0.89 -12.46 -24.32
C SER A 134 -0.34 -13.87 -24.57
N ARG A 135 -0.82 -14.57 -25.61
CA ARG A 135 -0.33 -15.92 -25.94
C ARG A 135 1.18 -15.94 -26.22
N ARG A 136 1.73 -14.88 -26.81
CA ARG A 136 3.18 -14.77 -27.07
C ARG A 136 3.99 -14.50 -25.82
N PHE A 137 3.41 -13.87 -24.80
CA PHE A 137 4.07 -13.61 -23.53
C PHE A 137 3.99 -14.80 -22.57
N ALA A 138 2.85 -15.51 -22.52
CA ALA A 138 2.66 -16.70 -21.68
C ALA A 138 3.70 -17.81 -21.97
N ALA A 139 4.02 -18.02 -23.25
CA ALA A 139 5.02 -19.02 -23.66
C ALA A 139 6.46 -18.69 -23.22
N VAL A 140 6.75 -17.41 -22.91
CA VAL A 140 8.06 -16.96 -22.41
C VAL A 140 8.16 -17.20 -20.91
N THR A 141 7.06 -17.02 -20.16
CA THR A 141 7.00 -17.16 -18.70
C THR A 141 7.15 -18.61 -18.24
N GLU A 142 6.45 -19.56 -18.87
CA GLU A 142 6.55 -20.99 -18.52
C GLU A 142 7.97 -21.55 -18.69
N ARG A 143 8.79 -20.94 -19.54
CA ARG A 143 10.18 -21.36 -19.79
C ARG A 143 11.14 -20.94 -18.67
N ASN A 144 10.88 -19.82 -18.01
CA ASN A 144 11.70 -19.33 -16.90
C ASN A 144 11.43 -20.11 -15.61
N GLU A 145 10.21 -20.63 -15.42
CA GLU A 145 9.84 -21.46 -14.27
C GLU A 145 10.20 -22.95 -14.44
N LYS A 146 10.05 -23.52 -15.65
CA LYS A 146 10.38 -24.94 -15.93
C LYS A 146 11.84 -25.15 -16.38
N GLY A 147 12.78 -24.48 -15.71
CA GLY A 147 14.22 -24.74 -15.85
C GLY A 147 14.67 -26.15 -15.42
N ASN A 148 13.78 -27.01 -14.92
CA ASN A 148 14.03 -28.42 -14.61
C ASN A 148 12.83 -29.30 -15.01
N GLY A 149 12.89 -29.98 -16.15
CA GLY A 149 11.97 -31.09 -16.48
C GLY A 149 11.61 -31.19 -17.95
N GLU A 150 12.16 -32.19 -18.63
CA GLU A 150 11.78 -32.58 -20.00
C GLU A 150 10.32 -33.06 -20.06
N SER A 151 9.48 -32.53 -20.96
CA SER A 151 8.71 -33.33 -21.92
C SER A 151 7.83 -32.52 -22.90
N GLN A 152 8.07 -32.85 -24.17
CA GLN A 152 7.32 -32.80 -25.44
C GLN A 152 5.83 -32.36 -25.48
N HIS A 153 5.58 -31.20 -26.10
CA HIS A 153 4.69 -31.05 -27.27
C HIS A 153 5.04 -29.75 -28.03
N THR A 154 5.30 -29.85 -29.34
CA THR A 154 5.87 -28.79 -30.17
C THR A 154 4.85 -27.72 -30.57
N VAL A 155 4.76 -26.66 -29.76
CA VAL A 155 4.32 -25.32 -30.21
C VAL A 155 5.58 -24.54 -30.64
N PRO A 156 5.57 -23.73 -31.71
CA PRO A 156 6.77 -23.04 -32.17
C PRO A 156 7.35 -22.15 -31.07
N SER A 157 8.65 -22.29 -30.82
CA SER A 157 9.40 -21.49 -29.85
C SER A 157 9.28 -19.99 -30.15
N LEU A 158 8.77 -19.20 -29.22
CA LEU A 158 8.74 -17.74 -29.34
C LEU A 158 9.82 -17.12 -28.47
N SER A 159 10.47 -16.10 -29.03
CA SER A 159 11.83 -15.64 -28.75
C SER A 159 11.83 -14.42 -27.82
N PRO A 160 12.90 -14.15 -27.04
CA PRO A 160 13.11 -12.92 -26.24
C PRO A 160 12.99 -11.58 -27.01
N THR A 161 12.64 -11.63 -28.29
CA THR A 161 12.47 -10.53 -29.22
C THR A 161 11.14 -9.78 -29.09
N TRP A 162 10.09 -10.40 -28.52
CA TRP A 162 8.81 -9.71 -28.28
C TRP A 162 8.88 -8.74 -27.09
N SER A 163 9.73 -9.03 -26.11
CA SER A 163 9.95 -8.20 -24.91
C SER A 163 10.59 -6.84 -25.21
N ASP A 164 11.18 -6.67 -26.40
CA ASP A 164 11.77 -5.41 -26.83
C ASP A 164 10.77 -4.45 -27.50
N LEU A 165 9.52 -4.88 -27.72
CA LEU A 165 8.48 -4.07 -28.34
C LEU A 165 7.73 -3.23 -27.31
N ARG A 166 7.12 -2.14 -27.77
CA ARG A 166 6.28 -1.25 -26.95
C ARG A 166 4.81 -1.46 -27.30
N PHE A 167 3.95 -1.48 -26.28
CA PHE A 167 2.52 -1.73 -26.45
C PHE A 167 1.73 -0.54 -25.88
N ASP A 168 1.50 0.46 -26.73
CA ASP A 168 0.81 1.71 -26.40
C ASP A 168 -0.71 1.57 -26.50
N PHE A 169 -1.38 1.44 -25.36
CA PHE A 169 -2.83 1.49 -25.18
C PHE A 169 -3.28 2.82 -24.55
N GLY A 170 -2.44 3.86 -24.59
CA GLY A 170 -2.70 5.14 -23.95
C GLY A 170 -3.95 5.81 -24.51
N GLY A 171 -4.80 6.33 -23.63
CA GLY A 171 -6.06 6.97 -24.01
C GLY A 171 -7.13 6.02 -24.57
N ALA A 172 -6.90 4.69 -24.56
CA ALA A 172 -7.82 3.76 -25.19
C ALA A 172 -9.16 3.63 -24.43
N PRO A 173 -10.30 3.52 -25.14
CA PRO A 173 -11.54 3.04 -24.56
C PRO A 173 -11.50 1.51 -24.46
N ILE A 174 -11.41 0.98 -23.24
CA ILE A 174 -11.47 -0.45 -22.96
C ILE A 174 -12.84 -0.78 -22.38
N PHE A 175 -13.52 -1.78 -22.93
CA PHE A 175 -14.91 -2.10 -22.59
C PHE A 175 -15.17 -3.60 -22.63
N TYR A 176 -14.16 -4.39 -22.26
CA TYR A 176 -14.16 -5.85 -22.25
C TYR A 176 -13.14 -6.35 -21.21
N PRO A 177 -13.33 -7.56 -20.64
CA PRO A 177 -12.45 -8.09 -19.61
C PRO A 177 -11.11 -8.56 -20.16
N LEU A 178 -10.04 -8.33 -19.39
CA LEU A 178 -8.64 -8.66 -19.68
C LEU A 178 -8.04 -9.62 -18.64
N ARG A 179 -8.88 -10.43 -18.01
CA ARG A 179 -8.53 -11.41 -16.98
C ARG A 179 -7.60 -12.50 -17.50
N GLN A 180 -6.70 -12.96 -16.62
CA GLN A 180 -5.78 -14.07 -16.88
C GLN A 180 -4.96 -13.89 -18.16
N LEU A 181 -4.62 -12.64 -18.49
CA LEU A 181 -3.77 -12.31 -19.63
C LEU A 181 -2.36 -11.98 -19.17
N HIS A 182 -1.41 -12.20 -20.06
CA HIS A 182 -0.04 -11.77 -19.90
C HIS A 182 0.17 -10.46 -20.66
N PHE A 183 0.93 -9.55 -20.09
CA PHE A 183 1.30 -8.26 -20.65
C PHE A 183 2.81 -8.07 -20.62
N GLN A 184 3.30 -7.27 -21.55
CA GLN A 184 4.69 -6.87 -21.64
C GLN A 184 4.76 -5.38 -21.99
N ASN A 185 5.47 -4.57 -21.21
CA ASN A 185 5.65 -3.12 -21.46
C ASN A 185 4.34 -2.40 -21.84
N ALA A 186 3.25 -2.66 -21.10
CA ALA A 186 1.92 -2.22 -21.46
C ALA A 186 1.64 -0.81 -20.91
N ASP A 187 1.35 0.13 -21.81
CA ASP A 187 1.02 1.50 -21.44
C ASP A 187 -0.48 1.75 -21.59
N PHE A 188 -1.20 1.79 -20.47
CA PHE A 188 -2.62 2.17 -20.35
C PHE A 188 -2.80 3.60 -19.83
N ALA A 189 -1.77 4.46 -19.93
CA ALA A 189 -1.87 5.82 -19.42
C ALA A 189 -3.06 6.57 -20.03
N SER A 190 -3.86 7.23 -19.21
CA SER A 190 -5.08 7.95 -19.60
C SER A 190 -6.16 7.09 -20.29
N ALA A 191 -6.05 5.75 -20.28
CA ALA A 191 -7.09 4.87 -20.80
C ALA A 191 -8.38 4.98 -19.97
N THR A 192 -9.53 4.76 -20.60
CA THR A 192 -10.82 4.72 -19.91
C THR A 192 -11.42 3.32 -20.00
N PHE A 193 -11.67 2.71 -18.85
CA PHE A 193 -12.33 1.42 -18.72
C PHE A 193 -13.82 1.64 -18.49
N TYR A 194 -14.63 1.35 -19.51
CA TYR A 194 -16.08 1.43 -19.47
C TYR A 194 -16.68 0.11 -18.97
N GLY A 195 -17.49 0.21 -17.92
CA GLY A 195 -18.00 -0.95 -17.19
C GLY A 195 -16.90 -1.71 -16.44
N GLN A 196 -17.22 -2.94 -16.03
CA GLN A 196 -16.32 -3.78 -15.22
C GLN A 196 -14.95 -3.97 -15.90
N ALA A 197 -13.88 -3.63 -15.18
CA ALA A 197 -12.49 -3.73 -15.62
C ALA A 197 -11.82 -4.91 -14.91
N ASP A 198 -11.73 -6.05 -15.59
CA ASP A 198 -11.24 -7.29 -14.98
C ASP A 198 -9.84 -7.64 -15.50
N PHE A 199 -8.85 -7.56 -14.61
CA PHE A 199 -7.47 -8.01 -14.76
C PHE A 199 -7.12 -9.13 -13.76
N SER A 200 -8.13 -9.80 -13.19
CA SER A 200 -7.92 -10.85 -12.20
C SER A 200 -7.01 -11.97 -12.73
N GLY A 201 -6.01 -12.34 -11.93
CA GLY A 201 -5.02 -13.37 -12.27
C GLY A 201 -4.14 -13.04 -13.49
N SER A 202 -4.09 -11.79 -13.95
CA SER A 202 -3.21 -11.37 -15.04
C SER A 202 -1.77 -11.18 -14.57
N THR A 203 -0.82 -11.31 -15.50
CA THR A 203 0.61 -11.18 -15.23
C THR A 203 1.23 -10.10 -16.11
N PHE A 204 1.90 -9.13 -15.51
CA PHE A 204 2.55 -8.01 -16.17
C PHE A 204 4.07 -8.16 -16.07
N HIS A 205 4.74 -8.05 -17.21
CA HIS A 205 6.18 -7.96 -17.33
C HIS A 205 6.60 -6.64 -17.97
N GLY A 206 7.76 -6.14 -17.59
CA GLY A 206 8.23 -4.81 -17.93
C GLY A 206 7.32 -3.69 -17.41
N ASP A 207 7.84 -2.47 -17.53
CA ASP A 207 7.19 -1.28 -16.99
C ASP A 207 5.75 -1.15 -17.52
N THR A 208 4.80 -1.06 -16.60
CA THR A 208 3.38 -0.96 -16.91
C THR A 208 2.80 0.32 -16.32
N SER A 209 2.07 1.10 -17.13
CA SER A 209 1.46 2.36 -16.67
C SER A 209 -0.06 2.31 -16.79
N PHE A 210 -0.74 2.61 -15.69
CA PHE A 210 -2.15 2.99 -15.61
C PHE A 210 -2.30 4.45 -15.18
N SER A 211 -1.25 5.27 -15.36
CA SER A 211 -1.24 6.65 -14.88
C SER A 211 -2.37 7.46 -15.51
N ALA A 212 -3.13 8.20 -14.70
CA ALA A 212 -4.32 8.94 -15.12
C ALA A 212 -5.43 8.10 -15.79
N ALA A 213 -5.41 6.77 -15.68
CA ALA A 213 -6.48 5.92 -16.19
C ALA A 213 -7.78 6.13 -15.39
N GLN A 214 -8.91 5.97 -16.07
CA GLN A 214 -10.24 6.09 -15.47
C GLN A 214 -10.97 4.75 -15.49
N PHE A 215 -11.33 4.24 -14.32
CA PHE A 215 -12.15 3.05 -14.13
C PHE A 215 -13.56 3.49 -13.74
N THR A 216 -14.51 3.39 -14.66
CA THR A 216 -15.86 3.97 -14.52
C THR A 216 -16.83 3.10 -13.71
N ALA A 217 -16.46 1.85 -13.45
CA ALA A 217 -17.17 0.90 -12.61
C ALA A 217 -16.13 0.08 -11.82
N ASP A 218 -16.52 -1.07 -11.25
CA ASP A 218 -15.58 -1.85 -10.45
C ASP A 218 -14.41 -2.37 -11.29
N ALA A 219 -13.25 -2.42 -10.66
CA ALA A 219 -11.99 -2.86 -11.25
C ALA A 219 -11.35 -3.93 -10.38
N SER A 220 -11.02 -5.08 -10.96
CA SER A 220 -10.40 -6.18 -10.25
C SER A 220 -9.00 -6.47 -10.80
N PHE A 221 -8.01 -6.35 -9.93
CA PHE A 221 -6.62 -6.80 -10.05
C PHE A 221 -6.33 -7.94 -9.07
N HIS A 222 -7.38 -8.63 -8.59
CA HIS A 222 -7.25 -9.73 -7.63
C HIS A 222 -6.29 -10.80 -8.14
N SER A 223 -5.34 -11.19 -7.29
CA SER A 223 -4.23 -12.13 -7.61
C SER A 223 -3.40 -11.75 -8.85
N ALA A 224 -3.39 -10.48 -9.28
CA ALA A 224 -2.55 -10.03 -10.39
C ALA A 224 -1.06 -9.99 -9.97
N ASN A 225 -0.17 -10.27 -10.92
CA ASN A 225 1.28 -10.30 -10.70
C ASN A 225 1.96 -9.22 -11.52
N PHE A 226 2.58 -8.23 -10.87
CA PHE A 226 3.40 -7.20 -11.49
C PHE A 226 4.87 -7.50 -11.21
N ASN A 227 5.61 -7.95 -12.24
CA ASN A 227 6.99 -8.41 -12.06
C ASN A 227 8.04 -7.31 -12.15
N ASP A 228 7.65 -6.15 -12.66
CA ASP A 228 8.49 -4.97 -12.86
C ASP A 228 7.68 -3.72 -12.42
N TRP A 229 8.22 -2.53 -12.63
CA TRP A 229 7.60 -1.29 -12.17
C TRP A 229 6.15 -1.13 -12.68
N VAL A 230 5.25 -0.69 -11.79
CA VAL A 230 3.88 -0.34 -12.15
C VAL A 230 3.44 1.00 -11.55
N GLY A 231 2.79 1.83 -12.37
CA GLY A 231 2.27 3.14 -11.93
C GLY A 231 0.77 3.29 -12.16
N PHE A 232 0.02 3.56 -11.10
CA PHE A 232 -1.38 3.97 -11.07
C PHE A 232 -1.52 5.47 -10.72
N SER A 233 -0.46 6.25 -10.87
CA SER A 233 -0.44 7.63 -10.38
C SER A 233 -1.53 8.48 -11.02
N ALA A 234 -2.25 9.27 -10.23
CA ALA A 234 -3.42 10.05 -10.68
C ALA A 234 -4.57 9.25 -11.34
N ALA A 235 -4.59 7.91 -11.23
CA ALA A 235 -5.72 7.13 -11.69
C ALA A 235 -6.97 7.39 -10.83
N HIS A 236 -8.14 7.15 -11.42
CA HIS A 236 -9.42 7.31 -10.74
C HIS A 236 -10.25 6.03 -10.82
N PHE A 237 -10.64 5.50 -9.66
CA PHE A 237 -11.52 4.36 -9.52
C PHE A 237 -12.89 4.83 -9.01
N ALA A 238 -13.89 4.84 -9.89
CA ALA A 238 -15.24 5.27 -9.55
C ALA A 238 -16.04 4.18 -8.81
N GLY A 239 -15.85 2.92 -9.18
CA GLY A 239 -16.41 1.75 -8.50
C GLY A 239 -15.45 1.13 -7.48
N ALA A 240 -15.80 -0.07 -7.00
CA ALA A 240 -14.95 -0.83 -6.10
C ALA A 240 -13.64 -1.26 -6.79
N ALA A 241 -12.53 -1.28 -6.05
CA ALA A 241 -11.24 -1.68 -6.57
C ALA A 241 -10.65 -2.85 -5.76
N GLU A 242 -10.48 -4.00 -6.40
CA GLU A 242 -9.98 -5.21 -5.76
C GLU A 242 -8.52 -5.48 -6.16
N PHE A 243 -7.58 -5.30 -5.23
CA PHE A 243 -6.17 -5.69 -5.38
C PHE A 243 -5.82 -6.90 -4.51
N GLY A 244 -6.79 -7.52 -3.83
CA GLY A 244 -6.54 -8.61 -2.90
C GLY A 244 -5.64 -9.71 -3.46
N GLU A 245 -4.67 -10.17 -2.67
CA GLU A 245 -3.66 -11.18 -3.06
C GLU A 245 -2.75 -10.79 -4.24
N ALA A 246 -2.80 -9.54 -4.74
CA ALA A 246 -1.90 -9.08 -5.79
C ALA A 246 -0.44 -9.01 -5.30
N ARG A 247 0.49 -9.21 -6.23
CA ARG A 247 1.93 -9.23 -5.95
C ARG A 247 2.65 -8.21 -6.83
N PHE A 248 3.44 -7.37 -6.18
CA PHE A 248 4.30 -6.37 -6.81
C PHE A 248 5.74 -6.73 -6.51
N ALA A 249 6.49 -7.17 -7.53
CA ALA A 249 7.88 -7.61 -7.37
C ALA A 249 8.86 -6.43 -7.37
N ASP A 250 8.51 -5.32 -8.03
CA ASP A 250 9.27 -4.07 -8.06
C ASP A 250 8.40 -2.91 -7.57
N ALA A 251 8.92 -1.68 -7.66
CA ALA A 251 8.28 -0.48 -7.13
C ALA A 251 6.90 -0.24 -7.77
N ALA A 252 5.93 0.08 -6.92
CA ALA A 252 4.56 0.38 -7.30
C ALA A 252 4.16 1.79 -6.85
N SER A 253 3.69 2.61 -7.78
CA SER A 253 3.18 3.95 -7.46
C SER A 253 1.67 4.01 -7.57
N PHE A 254 1.02 4.38 -6.48
CA PHE A 254 -0.37 4.78 -6.34
C PHE A 254 -0.47 6.27 -5.94
N ALA A 255 0.58 7.06 -6.19
CA ALA A 255 0.62 8.46 -5.80
C ALA A 255 -0.53 9.24 -6.45
N THR A 256 -1.19 10.13 -5.69
CA THR A 256 -2.32 10.95 -6.15
C THR A 256 -3.51 10.19 -6.73
N VAL A 257 -3.61 8.87 -6.53
CA VAL A 257 -4.78 8.07 -6.94
C VAL A 257 -6.02 8.48 -6.15
N THR A 258 -7.19 8.40 -6.78
CA THR A 258 -8.48 8.59 -6.10
C THR A 258 -9.31 7.32 -6.20
N PHE A 259 -9.66 6.74 -5.05
CA PHE A 259 -10.63 5.65 -4.93
C PHE A 259 -11.94 6.20 -4.39
N THR A 260 -12.98 6.23 -5.24
CA THR A 260 -14.33 6.68 -4.86
C THR A 260 -15.11 5.54 -4.21
N GLY A 261 -15.02 4.34 -4.79
CA GLY A 261 -15.58 3.11 -4.23
C GLY A 261 -14.66 2.45 -3.20
N GLU A 262 -15.18 1.40 -2.56
CA GLU A 262 -14.41 0.62 -1.59
C GLU A 262 -13.17 0.00 -2.25
N VAL A 263 -12.08 -0.11 -1.49
CA VAL A 263 -10.84 -0.70 -2.00
C VAL A 263 -10.33 -1.81 -1.08
N ASP A 264 -9.91 -2.91 -1.71
CA ASP A 264 -9.34 -4.07 -1.03
C ASP A 264 -7.88 -4.31 -1.45
N PHE A 265 -6.95 -3.97 -0.57
CA PHE A 265 -5.53 -4.31 -0.62
C PHE A 265 -5.18 -5.42 0.39
N SER A 266 -6.14 -6.25 0.80
CA SER A 266 -5.86 -7.33 1.75
C SER A 266 -4.95 -8.41 1.16
N ASP A 267 -4.05 -8.94 1.97
CA ASP A 267 -3.06 -9.95 1.57
C ASP A 267 -2.15 -9.54 0.38
N VAL A 268 -2.05 -8.24 0.08
CA VAL A 268 -1.16 -7.73 -0.95
C VAL A 268 0.29 -7.81 -0.50
N VAL A 269 1.18 -8.16 -1.44
CA VAL A 269 2.62 -8.22 -1.23
C VAL A 269 3.34 -7.20 -2.10
N PHE A 270 4.03 -6.25 -1.48
CA PHE A 270 4.97 -5.34 -2.12
C PHE A 270 6.41 -5.76 -1.79
N SER A 271 7.15 -6.26 -2.78
CA SER A 271 8.53 -6.73 -2.60
C SER A 271 9.56 -5.59 -2.66
N ALA A 272 9.14 -4.42 -3.13
CA ALA A 272 9.93 -3.19 -3.17
C ALA A 272 9.10 -2.02 -2.61
N ALA A 273 9.40 -0.78 -3.02
CA ALA A 273 8.71 0.41 -2.53
C ALA A 273 7.25 0.47 -3.01
N ALA A 274 6.34 0.85 -2.12
CA ALA A 274 4.93 1.10 -2.41
C ALA A 274 4.59 2.54 -2.03
N ASP A 275 4.21 3.36 -3.01
CA ASP A 275 3.97 4.79 -2.80
C ASP A 275 2.50 5.16 -3.03
N PHE A 276 1.76 5.42 -1.95
CA PHE A 276 0.40 5.95 -1.93
C PHE A 276 0.37 7.45 -1.63
N GLY A 277 1.50 8.17 -1.71
CA GLY A 277 1.58 9.57 -1.32
C GLY A 277 0.50 10.44 -1.96
N VAL A 278 -0.18 11.25 -1.15
CA VAL A 278 -1.25 12.18 -1.59
C VAL A 278 -2.46 11.46 -2.23
N ALA A 279 -2.65 10.16 -1.99
CA ALA A 279 -3.86 9.44 -2.41
C ALA A 279 -5.10 9.89 -1.62
N SER A 280 -6.28 9.67 -2.21
CA SER A 280 -7.58 9.88 -1.59
C SER A 280 -8.42 8.61 -1.62
N PHE A 281 -8.95 8.23 -0.45
CA PHE A 281 -9.84 7.09 -0.28
C PHE A 281 -11.20 7.58 0.24
N GLU A 282 -12.17 7.74 -0.66
CA GLU A 282 -13.48 8.33 -0.33
C GLU A 282 -14.40 7.35 0.41
N ALA A 283 -14.24 6.05 0.17
CA ALA A 283 -14.92 4.95 0.85
C ALA A 283 -13.95 4.08 1.67
N ASP A 284 -14.47 3.00 2.27
CA ASP A 284 -13.69 2.12 3.15
C ASP A 284 -12.51 1.46 2.39
N ALA A 285 -11.34 1.46 3.04
CA ALA A 285 -10.08 0.97 2.49
C ALA A 285 -9.46 -0.12 3.38
N ASN A 286 -9.37 -1.34 2.86
CA ASN A 286 -8.87 -2.50 3.56
C ASN A 286 -7.43 -2.83 3.15
N PHE A 287 -6.48 -2.67 4.07
CA PHE A 287 -5.06 -3.05 3.95
C PHE A 287 -4.70 -4.18 4.94
N SER A 288 -5.67 -5.00 5.35
CA SER A 288 -5.44 -6.05 6.33
C SER A 288 -4.46 -7.09 5.79
N ARG A 289 -3.51 -7.54 6.63
CA ARG A 289 -2.45 -8.49 6.24
C ARG A 289 -1.58 -8.01 5.07
N LEU A 290 -1.54 -6.71 4.81
CA LEU A 290 -0.60 -6.10 3.87
C LEU A 290 0.83 -6.45 4.28
N ASN A 291 1.66 -6.84 3.31
CA ASN A 291 3.05 -7.18 3.53
C ASN A 291 3.95 -6.35 2.61
N THR A 292 4.76 -5.47 3.18
CA THR A 292 5.72 -4.64 2.42
C THR A 292 7.14 -4.98 2.84
N ALA A 293 7.99 -5.29 1.86
CA ALA A 293 9.42 -5.55 2.07
C ALA A 293 10.24 -4.25 1.98
N GLY A 294 9.87 -3.33 1.08
CA GLY A 294 10.45 -2.00 0.98
C GLY A 294 9.61 -0.92 1.67
N ILE A 295 10.01 0.34 1.46
CA ILE A 295 9.34 1.52 2.02
C ILE A 295 7.87 1.56 1.58
N ALA A 296 6.97 1.72 2.54
CA ALA A 296 5.55 1.94 2.31
C ALA A 296 5.18 3.38 2.68
N SER A 297 4.87 4.20 1.67
CA SER A 297 4.50 5.61 1.86
C SER A 297 2.99 5.80 1.76
N PHE A 298 2.39 6.29 2.83
CA PHE A 298 1.03 6.83 2.95
C PHE A 298 1.09 8.30 3.41
N ALA A 299 2.14 9.02 3.01
CA ALA A 299 2.34 10.40 3.40
C ALA A 299 1.28 11.31 2.77
N ALA A 300 0.72 12.22 3.57
CA ALA A 300 -0.32 13.17 3.16
C ALA A 300 -1.56 12.53 2.48
N VAL A 301 -1.86 11.27 2.82
CA VAL A 301 -3.06 10.57 2.34
C VAL A 301 -4.30 11.05 3.09
N THR A 302 -5.43 11.14 2.40
CA THR A 302 -6.75 11.36 3.02
C THR A 302 -7.60 10.10 2.95
N PHE A 303 -8.06 9.62 4.11
CA PHE A 303 -9.04 8.54 4.24
C PHE A 303 -10.37 9.13 4.73
N ASP A 304 -11.34 9.30 3.83
CA ASP A 304 -12.70 9.70 4.16
C ASP A 304 -13.55 8.52 4.62
N GLY A 305 -13.24 7.30 4.15
CA GLY A 305 -13.76 6.04 4.71
C GLY A 305 -12.84 5.43 5.77
N LYS A 306 -13.25 4.30 6.34
CA LYS A 306 -12.45 3.57 7.34
C LYS A 306 -11.17 3.03 6.72
N ALA A 307 -10.06 3.12 7.44
CA ALA A 307 -8.77 2.59 6.99
C ALA A 307 -8.31 1.44 7.90
N VAL A 308 -8.21 0.23 7.36
CA VAL A 308 -7.93 -0.98 8.14
C VAL A 308 -6.59 -1.60 7.75
N PHE A 309 -5.58 -1.45 8.58
CA PHE A 309 -4.23 -2.03 8.46
C PHE A 309 -4.02 -3.16 9.48
N THR A 310 -5.02 -3.99 9.74
CA THR A 310 -4.94 -5.00 10.81
C THR A 310 -4.00 -6.14 10.44
N ALA A 311 -3.12 -6.53 11.37
CA ALA A 311 -2.15 -7.62 11.20
C ALA A 311 -1.24 -7.46 9.96
N SER A 312 -0.96 -6.22 9.56
CA SER A 312 -0.08 -5.87 8.46
C SER A 312 1.38 -5.85 8.92
N THR A 313 2.31 -6.11 8.00
CA THR A 313 3.76 -6.12 8.27
C THR A 313 4.47 -5.19 7.31
N PHE A 314 5.12 -4.17 7.86
CA PHE A 314 6.01 -3.26 7.16
C PHE A 314 7.45 -3.61 7.55
N HIS A 315 8.21 -4.29 6.69
CA HIS A 315 9.55 -4.76 7.06
C HIS A 315 10.57 -3.62 7.13
N ASP A 316 10.48 -2.69 6.19
CA ASP A 316 11.27 -1.46 6.14
C ASP A 316 10.45 -0.28 6.72
N GLU A 317 10.74 0.96 6.31
CA GLU A 317 10.05 2.15 6.79
C GLU A 317 8.57 2.23 6.34
N ALA A 318 7.71 2.75 7.22
CA ALA A 318 6.32 3.05 6.92
C ALA A 318 6.01 4.52 7.23
N HIS A 319 5.58 5.29 6.24
CA HIS A 319 5.39 6.74 6.36
C HIS A 319 3.91 7.09 6.29
N PHE A 320 3.32 7.54 7.39
CA PHE A 320 1.95 8.05 7.50
C PHE A 320 1.93 9.57 7.81
N ALA A 321 3.07 10.24 7.66
CA ALA A 321 3.23 11.63 8.07
C ALA A 321 2.22 12.55 7.35
N ALA A 322 1.63 13.48 8.11
CA ALA A 322 0.61 14.43 7.65
C ALA A 322 -0.64 13.80 6.98
N SER A 323 -0.90 12.50 7.17
CA SER A 323 -2.14 11.87 6.69
C SER A 323 -3.34 12.26 7.57
N VAL A 324 -4.53 12.20 6.98
CA VAL A 324 -5.79 12.55 7.63
C VAL A 324 -6.75 11.36 7.55
N PHE A 325 -7.21 10.88 8.71
CA PHE A 325 -8.23 9.85 8.84
C PHE A 325 -9.52 10.48 9.36
N ASN A 326 -10.54 10.58 8.51
CA ASN A 326 -11.83 11.16 8.87
C ASN A 326 -12.78 10.13 9.52
N GLN A 327 -12.49 8.83 9.36
CA GLN A 327 -13.16 7.70 9.98
C GLN A 327 -12.16 6.85 10.78
N PRO A 328 -12.60 5.82 11.53
CA PRO A 328 -11.70 4.99 12.33
C PRO A 328 -10.50 4.44 11.54
N ALA A 329 -9.31 4.58 12.13
CA ALA A 329 -8.05 4.05 11.61
C ALA A 329 -7.59 2.88 12.49
N VAL A 330 -7.45 1.68 11.90
CA VAL A 330 -7.19 0.45 12.65
C VAL A 330 -5.86 -0.15 12.24
N PHE A 331 -4.86 -0.07 13.12
CA PHE A 331 -3.52 -0.65 12.92
C PHE A 331 -3.27 -1.89 13.79
N SER A 332 -4.31 -2.40 14.45
CA SER A 332 -4.14 -3.38 15.53
C SER A 332 -3.42 -4.66 15.08
N LYS A 333 -2.57 -5.19 15.97
CA LYS A 333 -1.74 -6.40 15.76
C LYS A 333 -0.67 -6.30 14.65
N SER A 334 -0.43 -5.10 14.13
CA SER A 334 0.53 -4.91 13.04
C SER A 334 1.97 -4.78 13.52
N LEU A 335 2.89 -5.03 12.60
CA LEU A 335 4.34 -4.96 12.81
C LEU A 335 4.95 -3.86 11.94
N PHE A 336 5.58 -2.90 12.58
CA PHE A 336 6.48 -1.93 11.95
C PHE A 336 7.92 -2.35 12.24
N GLY A 337 8.55 -3.00 11.27
CA GLY A 337 9.93 -3.52 11.31
C GLY A 337 10.98 -2.43 11.21
N GLY A 338 10.80 -1.49 10.28
CA GLY A 338 11.60 -0.28 10.15
C GLY A 338 11.01 0.92 10.88
N VAL A 339 11.46 2.12 10.52
CA VAL A 339 11.01 3.38 11.13
C VAL A 339 9.55 3.64 10.77
N ALA A 340 8.73 3.93 11.79
CA ALA A 340 7.33 4.28 11.62
C ALA A 340 7.11 5.77 11.81
N ARG A 341 6.76 6.50 10.75
CA ARG A 341 6.58 7.97 10.78
C ARG A 341 5.10 8.33 10.73
N PHE A 342 4.55 8.70 11.88
CA PHE A 342 3.18 9.23 12.05
C PHE A 342 3.18 10.73 12.38
N ALA A 343 4.29 11.44 12.17
CA ALA A 343 4.41 12.85 12.49
C ALA A 343 3.32 13.69 11.82
N GLY A 344 2.61 14.49 12.60
CA GLY A 344 1.52 15.35 12.12
C GLY A 344 0.28 14.61 11.61
N VAL A 345 0.13 13.30 11.87
CA VAL A 345 -1.10 12.58 11.51
C VAL A 345 -2.31 13.18 12.23
N VAL A 346 -3.45 13.25 11.54
CA VAL A 346 -4.72 13.71 12.12
C VAL A 346 -5.74 12.58 12.05
N THR A 347 -6.29 12.20 13.19
CA THR A 347 -7.42 11.25 13.27
C THR A 347 -8.63 11.96 13.85
N LYS A 348 -9.70 12.10 13.05
CA LYS A 348 -10.94 12.76 13.49
C LYS A 348 -11.87 11.82 14.25
N GLN A 349 -11.61 10.53 14.15
CA GLN A 349 -12.30 9.43 14.83
C GLN A 349 -11.26 8.52 15.51
N SER A 350 -11.70 7.39 16.05
CA SER A 350 -10.84 6.51 16.85
C SER A 350 -9.63 5.98 16.09
N ALA A 351 -8.48 5.90 16.76
CA ALA A 351 -7.26 5.30 16.25
C ALA A 351 -6.87 4.08 17.09
N MET A 352 -6.79 2.90 16.47
CA MET A 352 -6.56 1.63 17.18
C MET A 352 -5.18 1.04 16.88
N PHE A 353 -4.23 1.26 17.79
CA PHE A 353 -2.88 0.71 17.79
C PHE A 353 -2.72 -0.46 18.79
N SER A 354 -3.82 -1.12 19.16
CA SER A 354 -3.79 -2.21 20.14
C SER A 354 -2.88 -3.36 19.67
N ASN A 355 -2.03 -3.84 20.58
CA ASN A 355 -1.08 -4.93 20.30
C ASN A 355 -0.16 -4.70 19.08
N VAL A 356 0.10 -3.44 18.72
CA VAL A 356 1.06 -3.11 17.66
C VAL A 356 2.49 -3.28 18.16
N ARG A 357 3.38 -3.73 17.27
CA ARG A 357 4.83 -3.81 17.53
C ARG A 357 5.59 -2.84 16.64
N PHE A 358 6.26 -1.87 17.25
CA PHE A 358 7.26 -1.01 16.63
C PHE A 358 8.65 -1.54 16.97
N ALA A 359 9.30 -2.21 16.01
CA ALA A 359 10.62 -2.82 16.19
C ALA A 359 11.76 -1.79 16.12
N SER A 360 11.54 -0.66 15.43
CA SER A 360 12.45 0.49 15.35
C SER A 360 11.76 1.75 15.90
N ALA A 361 12.33 2.93 15.62
CA ALA A 361 11.81 4.22 16.07
C ALA A 361 10.40 4.48 15.54
N ALA A 362 9.54 5.04 16.41
CA ALA A 362 8.18 5.43 16.10
C ALA A 362 7.96 6.91 16.44
N ASP A 363 7.64 7.71 15.42
CA ASP A 363 7.48 9.16 15.54
C ASP A 363 6.02 9.57 15.37
N PHE A 364 5.38 9.99 16.45
CA PHE A 364 4.03 10.58 16.52
C PHE A 364 4.09 12.07 16.85
N SER A 365 5.20 12.75 16.57
CA SER A 365 5.36 14.16 16.90
C SER A 365 4.31 15.03 16.21
N GLY A 366 3.66 15.92 16.98
CA GLY A 366 2.59 16.77 16.48
C GLY A 366 1.34 16.03 15.97
N ALA A 367 1.19 14.74 16.24
CA ALA A 367 -0.01 13.99 15.90
C ALA A 367 -1.24 14.55 16.65
N SER A 368 -2.40 14.56 16.01
CA SER A 368 -3.65 15.03 16.57
C SER A 368 -4.69 13.92 16.52
N PHE A 369 -5.12 13.46 17.69
CA PHE A 369 -6.16 12.46 17.84
C PHE A 369 -7.36 13.09 18.52
N THR A 370 -8.55 12.99 17.92
CA THR A 370 -9.72 13.74 18.42
C THR A 370 -10.82 12.88 19.02
N GLN A 371 -10.61 11.58 19.22
CA GLN A 371 -11.60 10.68 19.82
C GLN A 371 -10.95 9.69 20.78
N TYR A 372 -11.22 8.39 20.65
CA TYR A 372 -10.67 7.34 21.50
C TYR A 372 -9.43 6.74 20.83
N GLU A 373 -8.33 6.70 21.56
CA GLU A 373 -7.06 6.15 21.10
C GLU A 373 -6.65 4.95 21.95
N ASP A 374 -6.38 3.83 21.29
CA ASP A 374 -5.98 2.60 21.95
C ASP A 374 -4.57 2.17 21.56
N PHE A 375 -3.61 2.45 22.44
CA PHE A 375 -2.25 1.89 22.40
C PHE A 375 -2.10 0.70 23.37
N GLY A 376 -3.20 0.12 23.85
CA GLY A 376 -3.21 -0.98 24.79
C GLY A 376 -2.37 -2.16 24.31
N GLY A 377 -1.40 -2.57 25.13
CA GLY A 377 -0.48 -3.67 24.80
C GLY A 377 0.48 -3.39 23.64
N ALA A 378 0.58 -2.15 23.17
CA ALA A 378 1.57 -1.77 22.16
C ALA A 378 3.00 -1.91 22.72
N ARG A 379 3.94 -2.32 21.86
CA ARG A 379 5.35 -2.51 22.21
C ARG A 379 6.24 -1.65 21.33
N PHE A 380 7.04 -0.80 21.97
CA PHE A 380 8.02 0.08 21.34
C PHE A 380 9.42 -0.41 21.70
N TYR A 381 10.12 -1.01 20.73
CA TYR A 381 11.49 -1.52 20.90
C TYR A 381 12.56 -0.48 20.56
N GLY A 382 12.23 0.50 19.72
CA GLY A 382 13.03 1.72 19.50
C GLY A 382 12.46 2.93 20.25
N ASP A 383 13.03 4.11 20.00
CA ASP A 383 12.56 5.37 20.58
C ASP A 383 11.13 5.68 20.13
N ALA A 384 10.29 6.12 21.06
CA ALA A 384 8.90 6.51 20.81
C ALA A 384 8.69 7.99 21.14
N THR A 385 8.36 8.79 20.12
CA THR A 385 8.19 10.24 20.27
C THR A 385 6.73 10.63 20.10
N PHE A 386 6.12 11.16 21.15
CA PHE A 386 4.78 11.78 21.17
C PHE A 386 4.87 13.29 21.44
N SER A 387 6.05 13.90 21.23
CA SER A 387 6.29 15.30 21.52
C SER A 387 5.30 16.21 20.79
N ARG A 388 4.65 17.11 21.53
CA ARG A 388 3.60 18.02 21.05
C ARG A 388 2.38 17.31 20.43
N ALA A 389 2.20 16.00 20.67
CA ALA A 389 0.99 15.31 20.28
C ALA A 389 -0.21 15.81 21.10
N SER A 390 -1.38 15.81 20.47
CA SER A 390 -2.62 16.29 21.04
C SER A 390 -3.66 15.18 21.07
N PHE A 391 -4.18 14.88 22.26
CA PHE A 391 -5.26 13.93 22.50
C PHE A 391 -6.48 14.72 22.96
N ILE A 392 -7.39 14.96 22.01
CA ILE A 392 -8.51 15.89 22.11
C ILE A 392 -9.80 15.14 22.38
N ALA A 393 -10.43 15.45 23.51
CA ALA A 393 -11.82 15.15 23.78
C ALA A 393 -12.70 16.21 23.14
N LEU A 394 -13.63 15.82 22.25
CA LEU A 394 -14.67 16.75 21.78
C LEU A 394 -15.67 17.05 22.91
N PRO A 395 -16.05 18.33 23.14
CA PRO A 395 -17.08 18.67 24.13
C PRO A 395 -18.38 17.94 23.80
N ARG A 396 -18.81 17.01 24.67
CA ARG A 396 -20.05 16.24 24.45
C ARG A 396 -21.27 17.15 24.52
N THR A 397 -22.11 17.11 23.49
CA THR A 397 -23.54 17.38 23.68
C THR A 397 -24.19 16.14 24.29
N ARG A 398 -25.15 16.37 25.19
CA ARG A 398 -25.83 15.35 26.00
C ARG A 398 -26.40 14.26 25.07
N TYR A 399 -26.09 12.99 25.35
CA TYR A 399 -26.55 11.77 24.66
C TYR A 399 -25.75 11.33 23.41
N GLU A 400 -24.65 10.58 23.62
CA GLU A 400 -24.18 9.50 22.72
C GLU A 400 -23.11 8.63 23.44
N MET A 401 -23.03 7.35 23.06
CA MET A 401 -22.71 6.14 23.88
C MET A 401 -21.32 6.01 24.59
N ASP A 402 -21.38 5.46 25.83
CA ASP A 402 -20.51 4.55 26.64
C ASP A 402 -19.01 4.28 26.39
N PHE A 403 -18.25 5.08 25.64
CA PHE A 403 -16.78 5.06 25.78
C PHE A 403 -16.33 6.37 26.40
N PRO A 404 -15.72 6.41 27.62
CA PRO A 404 -15.07 7.62 28.06
C PRO A 404 -14.02 8.01 27.01
N GLN A 405 -13.95 9.27 26.63
CA GLN A 405 -12.86 9.75 25.79
C GLN A 405 -11.61 9.72 26.68
N TYR A 406 -10.70 8.79 26.43
CA TYR A 406 -9.42 8.67 27.13
C TYR A 406 -8.39 8.07 26.17
N ALA A 407 -7.14 8.51 26.29
CA ALA A 407 -6.02 7.87 25.61
C ALA A 407 -5.54 6.69 26.46
N ASN A 408 -5.47 5.50 25.87
CA ASN A 408 -5.11 4.28 26.57
C ASN A 408 -3.69 3.81 26.23
N PHE A 409 -2.80 3.85 27.21
CA PHE A 409 -1.45 3.26 27.17
C PHE A 409 -1.32 2.09 28.16
N ALA A 410 -2.44 1.53 28.63
CA ALA A 410 -2.39 0.46 29.62
C ALA A 410 -1.64 -0.77 29.08
N ASN A 411 -0.73 -1.30 29.90
CA ASN A 411 0.16 -2.40 29.53
C ASN A 411 1.07 -2.11 28.30
N ALA A 412 1.24 -0.84 27.91
CA ALA A 412 2.21 -0.46 26.90
C ALA A 412 3.64 -0.65 27.45
N ALA A 413 4.56 -1.08 26.59
CA ALA A 413 5.96 -1.28 26.95
C ALA A 413 6.87 -0.43 26.08
N PHE A 414 7.68 0.41 26.71
CA PHE A 414 8.71 1.24 26.10
C PHE A 414 10.08 0.71 26.51
N ALA A 415 10.76 0.02 25.58
CA ALA A 415 12.06 -0.58 25.84
C ALA A 415 13.19 0.45 25.91
N GLN A 416 13.07 1.53 25.13
CA GLN A 416 14.02 2.63 25.03
C GLN A 416 13.38 3.95 25.53
N GLY A 417 13.87 5.09 25.06
CA GLY A 417 13.36 6.40 25.44
C GLY A 417 11.92 6.63 25.00
N ALA A 418 11.11 7.25 25.87
CA ALA A 418 9.76 7.69 25.54
C ALA A 418 9.61 9.19 25.82
N ASP A 419 9.28 9.97 24.79
CA ASP A 419 9.15 11.42 24.90
C ASP A 419 7.70 11.87 24.72
N PHE A 420 7.06 12.28 25.81
CA PHE A 420 5.75 12.93 25.86
C PHE A 420 5.87 14.43 26.18
N SER A 421 7.04 15.03 25.91
CA SER A 421 7.26 16.46 26.15
C SER A 421 6.22 17.32 25.45
N GLU A 422 5.67 18.29 26.19
CA GLU A 422 4.66 19.23 25.70
C GLU A 422 3.39 18.56 25.14
N ALA A 423 3.18 17.26 25.39
CA ALA A 423 1.95 16.58 24.98
C ALA A 423 0.74 17.12 25.75
N THR A 424 -0.41 17.19 25.08
CA THR A 424 -1.65 17.69 25.67
C THR A 424 -2.72 16.61 25.67
N PHE A 425 -3.20 16.24 26.87
CA PHE A 425 -4.29 15.31 27.10
C PHE A 425 -5.47 16.08 27.69
N THR A 426 -6.46 16.40 26.86
CA THR A 426 -7.67 17.12 27.30
C THR A 426 -8.70 16.22 27.97
N ALA A 427 -8.53 14.90 27.81
CA ALA A 427 -9.25 13.85 28.50
C ALA A 427 -8.32 13.13 29.48
N PHE A 428 -8.87 12.20 30.27
CA PHE A 428 -8.03 11.35 31.13
C PHE A 428 -7.11 10.47 30.27
N VAL A 429 -5.92 10.18 30.78
CA VAL A 429 -4.98 9.25 30.14
C VAL A 429 -4.61 8.12 31.10
N GLY A 430 -4.61 6.89 30.58
CA GLY A 430 -4.26 5.70 31.34
C GLY A 430 -2.89 5.15 30.97
N PHE A 431 -1.93 5.21 31.88
CA PHE A 431 -0.63 4.53 31.82
C PHE A 431 -0.57 3.34 32.79
N GLY A 432 -1.72 2.80 33.21
CA GLY A 432 -1.77 1.70 34.17
C GLY A 432 -1.00 0.48 33.67
N ARG A 433 -0.10 -0.08 34.50
CA ARG A 433 0.80 -1.17 34.13
C ARG A 433 1.72 -0.88 32.93
N ALA A 434 1.86 0.37 32.51
CA ALA A 434 2.84 0.74 31.50
C ALA A 434 4.25 0.52 32.05
N THR A 435 5.16 0.04 31.20
CA THR A 435 6.56 -0.18 31.57
C THR A 435 7.46 0.75 30.77
N PHE A 436 8.17 1.63 31.46
CA PHE A 436 9.21 2.50 30.92
C PHE A 436 10.57 1.93 31.33
N ALA A 437 11.19 1.14 30.44
CA ALA A 437 12.51 0.55 30.69
C ALA A 437 13.65 1.55 30.43
N GLY A 438 13.47 2.43 29.44
CA GLY A 438 14.32 3.60 29.20
C GLY A 438 13.82 4.86 29.92
N ALA A 439 14.50 5.98 29.69
CA ALA A 439 14.11 7.27 30.22
C ALA A 439 12.76 7.75 29.64
N VAL A 440 11.92 8.36 30.48
CA VAL A 440 10.66 8.96 30.06
C VAL A 440 10.62 10.45 30.41
N SER A 441 10.13 11.26 29.46
CA SER A 441 9.91 12.69 29.65
C SER A 441 8.43 13.02 29.50
N PHE A 442 7.84 13.57 30.55
CA PHE A 442 6.55 14.28 30.55
C PHE A 442 6.78 15.79 30.72
N ASN A 443 7.99 16.27 30.44
CA ASN A 443 8.35 17.67 30.67
C ASN A 443 7.41 18.60 29.92
N GLY A 444 6.78 19.53 30.64
CA GLY A 444 5.86 20.48 30.02
C GLY A 444 4.50 19.92 29.61
N ALA A 445 4.20 18.64 29.86
CA ALA A 445 2.95 18.00 29.45
C ALA A 445 1.74 18.55 30.25
N ASN A 446 0.58 18.59 29.59
CA ASN A 446 -0.67 19.02 30.18
C ASN A 446 -1.68 17.86 30.22
N PHE A 447 -2.19 17.55 31.40
CA PHE A 447 -3.14 16.49 31.65
C PHE A 447 -4.45 17.04 32.19
N ALA A 448 -5.59 16.55 31.71
CA ALA A 448 -6.85 16.69 32.44
C ALA A 448 -6.82 15.85 33.73
N GLY A 449 -6.38 14.60 33.60
CA GLY A 449 -6.05 13.69 34.69
C GLY A 449 -5.25 12.50 34.14
N ALA A 450 -4.41 11.88 34.98
CA ALA A 450 -3.52 10.81 34.54
C ALA A 450 -3.48 9.67 35.56
N TYR A 451 -3.53 8.43 35.08
CA TYR A 451 -3.51 7.22 35.92
C TYR A 451 -2.25 6.39 35.64
N PHE A 452 -1.39 6.23 36.64
CA PHE A 452 -0.12 5.51 36.59
C PHE A 452 -0.10 4.27 37.51
N ALA A 453 -1.26 3.77 37.95
CA ALA A 453 -1.33 2.62 38.85
C ALA A 453 -0.55 1.41 38.30
N ASP A 454 0.36 0.87 39.11
CA ASP A 454 1.27 -0.25 38.77
C ASP A 454 2.18 0.02 37.54
N ALA A 455 2.34 1.28 37.13
CA ALA A 455 3.33 1.64 36.11
C ALA A 455 4.75 1.47 36.66
N LYS A 456 5.70 1.08 35.80
CA LYS A 456 7.10 0.82 36.17
C LYS A 456 8.03 1.82 35.49
N PHE A 457 8.85 2.49 36.27
CA PHE A 457 9.88 3.44 35.81
C PHE A 457 11.27 2.89 36.18
N SER A 458 12.05 2.50 35.17
CA SER A 458 13.35 1.82 35.41
C SER A 458 14.54 2.76 35.37
N GLN A 459 14.40 3.90 34.70
CA GLN A 459 15.41 4.95 34.54
C GLN A 459 14.75 6.32 34.74
N LYS A 460 15.45 7.41 34.39
CA LYS A 460 14.98 8.79 34.49
C LYS A 460 13.50 8.98 34.16
N ALA A 461 12.80 9.69 35.04
CA ALA A 461 11.42 10.10 34.84
C ALA A 461 11.29 11.61 35.11
N ASP A 462 11.04 12.38 34.06
CA ASP A 462 10.97 13.85 34.11
C ASP A 462 9.52 14.33 34.05
N PHE A 463 8.95 14.70 35.20
CA PHE A 463 7.62 15.30 35.34
C PHE A 463 7.68 16.81 35.57
N ARG A 464 8.78 17.49 35.22
CA ARG A 464 8.88 18.93 35.47
C ARG A 464 7.95 19.73 34.57
N GLN A 465 7.51 20.88 35.06
CA GLN A 465 6.60 21.78 34.34
C GLN A 465 5.31 21.07 33.87
N THR A 466 4.86 20.03 34.59
CA THR A 466 3.60 19.35 34.27
C THR A 466 2.40 20.13 34.80
N ARG A 467 1.25 20.00 34.14
CA ARG A 467 -0.02 20.61 34.56
C ARG A 467 -1.12 19.57 34.64
N PHE A 468 -1.94 19.66 35.68
CA PHE A 468 -3.14 18.85 35.91
C PHE A 468 -4.34 19.77 36.07
N SER A 469 -5.28 19.69 35.14
CA SER A 469 -6.36 20.69 35.01
C SER A 469 -7.68 20.29 35.67
N TYR A 470 -7.96 18.99 35.81
CA TYR A 470 -9.28 18.50 36.26
C TYR A 470 -9.23 17.53 37.44
N ALA A 471 -8.19 16.70 37.54
CA ALA A 471 -8.03 15.74 38.62
C ALA A 471 -6.56 15.57 39.02
N GLU A 472 -6.33 15.19 40.27
CA GLU A 472 -4.99 14.77 40.73
C GLU A 472 -4.53 13.51 39.98
N PRO A 473 -3.24 13.43 39.61
CA PRO A 473 -2.69 12.21 39.05
C PRO A 473 -2.71 11.10 40.10
N SER A 474 -3.17 9.93 39.68
CA SER A 474 -3.19 8.76 40.54
C SER A 474 -2.01 7.85 40.22
N PHE A 475 -1.22 7.54 41.25
CA PHE A 475 -0.12 6.56 41.17
C PHE A 475 -0.45 5.23 41.85
N TRP A 476 -1.68 5.03 42.34
CA TRP A 476 -2.08 3.85 43.09
C TRP A 476 -3.59 3.59 42.93
N ASP A 477 -4.01 2.34 43.06
CA ASP A 477 -5.42 1.94 42.94
C ASP A 477 -6.13 2.04 44.29
N SER A 478 -7.32 2.67 44.34
CA SER A 478 -8.10 2.89 45.57
C SER A 478 -8.59 1.63 46.27
N GLU A 479 -8.54 0.48 45.59
CA GLU A 479 -9.13 -0.78 46.07
C GLU A 479 -8.15 -1.75 46.78
N GLY A 480 -6.89 -1.39 47.04
CA GLY A 480 -6.01 -2.17 47.93
C GLY A 480 -4.52 -2.18 47.59
N GLN A 481 -3.69 -2.44 48.61
CA GLN A 481 -2.22 -2.22 48.71
C GLN A 481 -1.28 -2.88 47.67
N GLN A 482 -1.73 -3.32 46.50
CA GLN A 482 -0.91 -4.13 45.57
C GLN A 482 -0.61 -3.50 44.19
N LYS A 483 -0.98 -2.24 43.94
CA LYS A 483 -0.84 -1.64 42.59
C LYS A 483 -0.28 -0.21 42.60
N SER A 484 0.69 0.07 43.47
CA SER A 484 1.43 1.34 43.44
C SER A 484 2.34 1.39 42.21
N ALA A 485 2.50 2.58 41.63
CA ALA A 485 3.55 2.84 40.65
C ALA A 485 4.92 2.60 41.29
N ARG A 486 5.83 2.04 40.51
CA ARG A 486 7.10 1.49 40.98
C ARG A 486 8.27 2.20 40.29
N PHE A 487 9.23 2.64 41.09
CA PHE A 487 10.45 3.29 40.63
C PHE A 487 11.67 2.41 40.95
N SER A 488 12.59 2.24 40.01
CA SER A 488 13.77 1.41 40.20
C SER A 488 14.72 2.04 41.21
N ALA A 489 15.17 1.25 42.20
CA ALA A 489 16.21 1.67 43.15
C ALA A 489 17.62 1.66 42.54
N GLN A 490 17.80 1.19 41.31
CA GLN A 490 19.08 1.24 40.58
C GLN A 490 19.32 2.60 39.90
N ALA A 491 18.26 3.33 39.53
CA ALA A 491 18.38 4.67 38.92
C ALA A 491 19.10 5.68 39.86
N ASP A 492 19.62 6.77 39.31
CA ASP A 492 20.10 7.89 40.14
C ASP A 492 18.91 8.60 40.81
N PRO A 493 18.89 8.80 42.14
CA PRO A 493 17.86 9.59 42.80
C PRO A 493 17.62 10.98 42.20
N GLN A 494 18.64 11.59 41.58
CA GLN A 494 18.52 12.89 40.91
C GLN A 494 17.82 12.82 39.54
N ASP A 495 17.59 11.62 39.00
CA ASP A 495 16.92 11.41 37.72
C ASP A 495 15.38 11.33 37.84
N TYR A 496 14.84 11.28 39.05
CA TYR A 496 13.40 11.39 39.26
C TYR A 496 13.03 12.83 39.61
N LEU A 497 12.47 13.53 38.62
CA LEU A 497 12.24 14.97 38.68
C LEU A 497 10.74 15.26 38.71
N PHE A 498 10.27 15.87 39.80
CA PHE A 498 8.85 16.11 40.04
C PHE A 498 8.59 17.59 40.31
N GLU A 499 7.91 18.28 39.39
CA GLU A 499 7.57 19.69 39.53
C GLU A 499 6.28 20.00 38.75
N VAL A 500 5.27 20.51 39.45
CA VAL A 500 3.99 20.93 38.87
C VAL A 500 4.00 22.44 38.64
N ARG A 501 3.43 22.91 37.52
CA ARG A 501 3.35 24.35 37.21
C ARG A 501 2.53 25.11 38.27
N PRO A 502 2.89 26.37 38.59
CA PRO A 502 2.12 27.18 39.54
C PRO A 502 0.65 27.38 39.16
N GLU A 503 0.32 27.38 37.87
CA GLU A 503 -1.04 27.56 37.35
C GLU A 503 -1.87 26.27 37.31
N SER A 504 -1.31 25.16 37.80
CA SER A 504 -2.01 23.87 37.88
C SER A 504 -3.02 23.87 39.03
N THR A 505 -4.25 23.43 38.77
CA THR A 505 -5.30 23.34 39.79
C THR A 505 -5.14 22.09 40.67
N HIS A 506 -4.53 21.05 40.12
CA HIS A 506 -4.21 19.80 40.81
C HIS A 506 -2.73 19.46 40.67
N GLY A 507 -2.24 18.51 41.45
CA GLY A 507 -0.85 18.06 41.41
C GLY A 507 -0.63 16.85 42.29
N PHE A 508 0.63 16.54 42.58
CA PHE A 508 1.02 15.51 43.54
C PHE A 508 1.91 16.14 44.63
N SER A 509 1.91 15.51 45.80
CA SER A 509 2.91 15.76 46.84
C SER A 509 3.99 14.69 46.79
N CYS A 510 5.22 15.06 47.12
CA CYS A 510 6.33 14.11 47.19
C CYS A 510 6.69 13.80 48.65
N GLY A 511 6.98 12.53 48.91
CA GLY A 511 7.52 12.02 50.17
C GLY A 511 8.88 11.37 49.94
N THR A 512 9.37 10.64 50.95
CA THR A 512 10.63 9.89 50.83
C THR A 512 10.42 8.39 50.92
N ALA A 513 11.14 7.63 50.10
CA ALA A 513 11.24 6.18 50.19
C ALA A 513 12.71 5.76 50.18
N THR A 514 13.04 4.69 50.90
CA THR A 514 14.42 4.19 51.00
C THR A 514 14.46 2.70 50.64
N LEU A 515 15.37 2.33 49.73
CA LEU A 515 15.69 0.95 49.40
C LEU A 515 17.18 0.85 49.05
N LEU A 516 17.84 -0.27 49.37
CA LEU A 516 19.28 -0.47 49.12
C LEU A 516 20.18 0.66 49.67
N ASN A 517 19.84 1.22 50.86
CA ASN A 517 20.54 2.35 51.48
C ASN A 517 20.57 3.65 50.65
N ARG A 518 19.64 3.82 49.72
CA ARG A 518 19.47 5.03 48.91
C ARG A 518 18.10 5.62 49.19
N THR A 519 18.03 6.94 49.40
CA THR A 519 16.78 7.66 49.62
C THR A 519 16.39 8.39 48.34
N PHE A 520 15.11 8.28 47.99
CA PHE A 520 14.52 8.90 46.81
C PHE A 520 13.37 9.81 47.24
N VAL A 521 13.17 10.90 46.49
CA VAL A 521 12.00 11.78 46.61
C VAL A 521 11.03 11.39 45.50
N LEU A 522 9.86 10.85 45.89
CA LEU A 522 8.88 10.28 44.96
C LEU A 522 7.47 10.75 45.30
N PRO A 523 6.50 10.70 44.37
CA PRO A 523 5.10 10.96 44.68
C PRO A 523 4.58 10.05 45.79
N LEU A 524 3.74 10.59 46.69
CA LEU A 524 3.20 9.83 47.82
C LEU A 524 2.50 8.54 47.37
N GLY A 525 2.69 7.46 48.13
CA GLY A 525 2.09 6.15 47.85
C GLY A 525 2.80 5.30 46.78
N THR A 526 3.81 5.84 46.10
CA THR A 526 4.67 5.09 45.19
C THR A 526 5.72 4.27 45.96
N VAL A 527 6.26 3.23 45.34
CA VAL A 527 7.25 2.33 45.97
C VAL A 527 8.52 2.23 45.14
N LEU A 528 9.63 1.93 45.80
CA LEU A 528 10.87 1.50 45.14
C LEU A 528 10.87 -0.02 44.96
N TYR A 529 11.42 -0.50 43.86
CA TYR A 529 11.72 -1.93 43.67
C TYR A 529 13.18 -2.13 43.28
N ASP A 530 13.73 -3.30 43.60
CA ASP A 530 15.03 -3.74 43.14
C ASP A 530 14.88 -4.62 41.87
N PRO A 531 15.32 -4.14 40.69
CA PRO A 531 15.24 -4.90 39.44
C PRO A 531 15.90 -6.29 39.51
N ASP A 532 16.94 -6.47 40.33
CA ASP A 532 17.67 -7.74 40.47
C ASP A 532 16.95 -8.75 41.38
N SER A 533 15.74 -8.41 41.85
CA SER A 533 14.97 -9.22 42.80
C SER A 533 13.76 -9.92 42.20
N TRP A 534 13.65 -9.93 40.86
CA TRP A 534 12.58 -10.61 40.13
C TRP A 534 12.53 -12.11 40.44
N ASP A 535 11.36 -12.59 40.82
CA ASP A 535 11.08 -13.99 41.12
C ASP A 535 10.10 -14.53 40.07
N GLU A 536 10.59 -15.46 39.23
CA GLU A 536 9.82 -16.04 38.13
C GLU A 536 8.61 -16.85 38.60
N GLU A 537 8.66 -17.45 39.79
CA GLU A 537 7.52 -18.23 40.31
C GLU A 537 6.40 -17.30 40.80
N LYS A 538 6.77 -16.20 41.44
CA LYS A 538 5.82 -15.21 41.97
C LYS A 538 5.37 -14.19 40.93
N GLN A 539 6.09 -14.09 39.81
CA GLN A 539 5.90 -13.05 38.80
C GLN A 539 5.94 -11.64 39.43
N ASP A 540 6.80 -11.45 40.44
CA ASP A 540 6.95 -10.19 41.18
C ASP A 540 8.36 -10.01 41.77
N TYR A 541 8.66 -8.79 42.23
CA TYR A 541 9.93 -8.44 42.87
C TYR A 541 9.90 -8.78 44.37
N THR A 542 10.94 -9.47 44.84
CA THR A 542 11.06 -9.87 46.25
C THR A 542 11.57 -8.77 47.18
N ARG A 543 12.16 -7.69 46.62
CA ARG A 543 12.66 -6.52 47.36
C ARG A 543 11.93 -5.26 46.89
N ILE A 544 10.97 -4.80 47.69
CA ILE A 544 10.16 -3.59 47.47
C ILE A 544 10.21 -2.74 48.77
N SER A 545 10.26 -1.41 48.67
CA SER A 545 10.23 -0.52 49.83
C SER A 545 8.82 -0.36 50.40
N GLU A 546 8.73 0.17 51.62
CA GLU A 546 7.50 0.83 52.06
C GLU A 546 7.13 1.99 51.11
N PRO A 547 5.84 2.34 50.98
CA PRO A 547 5.41 3.48 50.18
C PRO A 547 6.01 4.80 50.65
N ALA A 548 6.27 5.73 49.73
CA ALA A 548 6.76 7.06 50.05
C ALA A 548 5.75 7.82 50.95
N GLN A 549 6.26 8.34 52.07
CA GLN A 549 5.50 9.07 53.10
C GLN A 549 5.92 10.53 53.22
#